data_AF-A0A525JND2-F1
#
_entry.id   AF-A0A525JND2-F1
#
_cell.length_a   1.000
_cell.length_b   1.000
_cell.length_c   1.000
_cell.angle_alpha   90.00
_cell.angle_beta   90.00
_cell.angle_gamma   90.00
#
_symmetry.space_group_name_H-M   'P 1'
#
loop_
_entity.id
_entity.type
_entity.pdbx_description
1 polymer ?
#
loop_
_entity_poly.entity_id
_entity_poly.type
_entity_poly.pdbx_seq_one_letter_code
_entity_poly.pdbx_strand_id
1 'polypeptide(L)'
;MDRDFLIDLFADFGPVTIRRMFSGFGISADGIHFALALRGGLYLRADDQTIPRFEAERSKPFQYQTRVKTVTVGSYWQLPERLYDDPEELTDWARAALAAAQRAALRKRPKKRKAVKKAVRKKAPRKKSAS
;
A
#
# COMPACT_ATOMS: atom_id res chain seq x y z
N MET A 1 14.79 -7.31 6.21
CA MET A 1 13.77 -6.82 5.25
C MET A 1 14.14 -5.39 4.96
N ASP A 2 14.66 -5.21 3.76
CA ASP A 2 15.36 -4.02 3.36
C ASP A 2 14.62 -3.38 2.18
N ARG A 3 14.92 -2.11 1.90
CA ARG A 3 14.21 -1.36 0.86
C ARG A 3 14.32 -2.06 -0.50
N ASP A 4 15.49 -2.58 -0.85
CA ASP A 4 15.73 -3.24 -2.14
C ASP A 4 14.88 -4.49 -2.31
N PHE A 5 14.86 -5.36 -1.30
CA PHE A 5 14.01 -6.55 -1.28
C PHE A 5 12.53 -6.21 -1.49
N LEU A 6 12.04 -5.14 -0.85
CA LEU A 6 10.66 -4.72 -1.05
C LEU A 6 10.42 -4.17 -2.46
N ILE A 7 11.38 -3.48 -3.06
CA ILE A 7 11.24 -3.00 -4.45
C ILE A 7 11.15 -4.19 -5.40
N ASP A 8 12.03 -5.17 -5.23
CA ASP A 8 12.07 -6.39 -6.04
C ASP A 8 10.76 -7.19 -5.89
N LEU A 9 10.31 -7.37 -4.65
CA LEU A 9 9.05 -8.07 -4.33
C LEU A 9 7.83 -7.40 -4.97
N PHE A 10 7.82 -6.07 -5.09
CA PHE A 10 6.74 -5.31 -5.75
C PHE A 10 7.04 -4.95 -7.21
N ALA A 11 8.11 -5.49 -7.82
CA ALA A 11 8.52 -5.10 -9.17
C ALA A 11 7.43 -5.37 -10.20
N ASP A 12 6.73 -6.50 -10.09
CA ASP A 12 5.64 -6.91 -10.99
C ASP A 12 4.35 -6.10 -10.78
N PHE A 13 4.13 -5.63 -9.54
CA PHE A 13 3.03 -4.72 -9.21
C PHE A 13 3.23 -3.34 -9.82
N GLY A 14 4.46 -2.84 -9.84
CA GLY A 14 4.84 -1.57 -10.43
C GLY A 14 5.48 -0.59 -9.44
N PRO A 15 5.64 0.69 -9.84
CA PRO A 15 6.43 1.64 -9.08
C PRO A 15 5.82 1.97 -7.71
N VAL A 16 6.47 1.48 -6.65
CA VAL A 16 6.10 1.75 -5.26
C VAL A 16 7.03 2.78 -4.61
N THR A 17 6.45 3.66 -3.80
CA THR A 17 7.18 4.57 -2.93
C THR A 17 7.35 3.94 -1.56
N ILE A 18 8.60 3.64 -1.21
CA ILE A 18 8.98 3.07 0.08
C ILE A 18 9.59 4.17 0.94
N ARG A 19 9.01 4.41 2.11
CA ARG A 19 9.48 5.39 3.07
C ARG A 19 9.74 4.72 4.42
N ARG A 20 10.90 5.00 5.03
CA ARG A 20 11.15 4.56 6.42
C ARG A 20 10.09 5.20 7.32
N MET A 21 9.31 4.37 7.99
CA MET A 21 8.21 4.83 8.86
C MET A 21 8.04 3.80 9.98
N PHE A 22 8.00 4.28 11.23
CA PHE A 22 8.05 3.43 12.44
C PHE A 22 9.35 2.60 12.51
N SER A 23 9.28 1.41 13.11
CA SER A 23 10.35 0.41 13.20
C SER A 23 10.56 -0.38 11.90
N GLY A 24 10.12 0.15 10.75
CA GLY A 24 10.19 -0.49 9.45
C GLY A 24 9.97 0.47 8.27
N PHE A 25 9.18 0.04 7.28
CA PHE A 25 8.95 0.77 6.04
C PHE A 25 7.47 0.84 5.67
N GLY A 26 6.96 2.05 5.42
CA GLY A 26 5.66 2.25 4.79
C GLY A 26 5.78 2.19 3.27
N ILE A 27 4.88 1.44 2.64
CA ILE A 27 4.84 1.25 1.19
C ILE A 27 3.56 1.89 0.66
N SER A 28 3.73 2.69 -0.38
CA SER A 28 2.67 3.51 -0.95
C SER A 28 2.74 3.53 -2.46
N ALA A 29 1.58 3.49 -3.11
CA ALA A 29 1.42 3.61 -4.55
C ALA A 29 0.47 4.77 -4.84
N ASP A 30 0.81 5.64 -5.81
CA ASP A 30 0.05 6.86 -6.13
C ASP A 30 -0.23 7.76 -4.89
N GLY A 31 0.69 7.78 -3.93
CA GLY A 31 0.53 8.53 -2.67
C GLY A 31 -0.45 7.92 -1.67
N ILE A 32 -0.90 6.68 -1.89
CA ILE A 32 -1.81 5.95 -1.02
C ILE A 32 -1.06 4.81 -0.32
N HIS A 33 -1.10 4.80 1.01
CA HIS A 33 -0.46 3.77 1.82
C HIS A 33 -1.32 2.50 1.82
N PHE A 34 -0.78 1.43 1.25
CA PHE A 34 -1.46 0.15 1.11
C PHE A 34 -0.72 -1.00 1.79
N ALA A 35 0.58 -0.85 2.07
CA ALA A 35 1.39 -1.90 2.71
C ALA A 35 2.38 -1.32 3.73
N LEU A 36 2.82 -2.15 4.67
CA LEU A 36 3.74 -1.80 5.74
C LEU A 36 4.65 -2.99 6.05
N ALA A 37 5.96 -2.80 5.94
CA ALA A 37 6.94 -3.78 6.37
C ALA A 37 7.43 -3.43 7.79
N LEU A 38 7.38 -4.39 8.71
CA LEU A 38 7.85 -4.25 10.10
C LEU A 38 8.74 -5.44 10.46
N ARG A 39 9.29 -5.42 11.69
CA ARG A 39 10.04 -6.57 12.23
C ARG A 39 9.26 -7.89 12.20
N GLY A 40 7.93 -7.83 12.28
CA GLY A 40 7.04 -8.99 12.23
C GLY A 40 6.59 -9.39 10.83
N GLY A 41 7.23 -8.91 9.77
CA GLY A 41 6.90 -9.25 8.38
C GLY A 41 6.24 -8.10 7.60
N LEU A 42 5.70 -8.45 6.43
CA LEU A 42 4.95 -7.53 5.58
C LEU A 42 3.48 -7.57 5.94
N TYR A 43 2.85 -6.41 5.95
CA TYR A 43 1.43 -6.25 6.25
C TYR A 43 0.75 -5.51 5.11
N LEU A 44 -0.33 -6.06 4.59
CA LEU A 44 -1.16 -5.45 3.57
C LEU A 44 -2.41 -4.87 4.19
N ARG A 45 -2.92 -3.80 3.58
CA ARG A 45 -4.18 -3.21 3.98
C ARG A 45 -5.34 -4.10 3.55
N ALA A 46 -6.22 -4.43 4.49
CA ALA A 46 -7.44 -5.18 4.23
C ALA A 46 -8.68 -4.35 4.59
N ASP A 47 -9.78 -4.69 3.93
CA ASP A 47 -11.13 -4.24 4.21
C ASP A 47 -12.09 -5.43 4.23
N ASP A 48 -13.36 -5.19 4.54
CA ASP A 48 -14.38 -6.24 4.66
C ASP A 48 -14.49 -7.18 3.45
N GLN A 49 -14.07 -6.75 2.26
CA GLN A 49 -14.08 -7.60 1.06
C GLN A 49 -12.84 -8.48 0.92
N THR A 50 -11.71 -8.06 1.48
CA THR A 50 -10.42 -8.74 1.36
C THR A 50 -10.07 -9.57 2.59
N ILE A 51 -10.63 -9.22 3.76
CA ILE A 51 -10.46 -9.97 5.02
C ILE A 51 -10.74 -11.47 4.89
N PRO A 52 -11.85 -11.93 4.24
CA PRO A 52 -12.10 -13.37 4.10
C PRO A 52 -11.00 -14.11 3.35
N ARG A 53 -10.31 -13.44 2.42
CA ARG A 53 -9.19 -14.02 1.67
C ARG A 53 -7.97 -14.22 2.58
N PHE A 54 -7.68 -13.25 3.45
CA PHE A 54 -6.62 -13.38 4.45
C PHE A 54 -6.93 -14.45 5.49
N GLU A 55 -8.19 -14.58 5.92
CA GLU A 55 -8.62 -15.62 6.85
C GLU A 55 -8.52 -17.02 6.25
N ALA A 56 -8.87 -17.19 4.96
CA ALA A 56 -8.69 -18.45 4.24
C ALA A 56 -7.22 -18.89 4.23
N GLU A 57 -6.30 -17.93 4.18
CA GLU A 57 -4.86 -18.16 4.23
C GLU A 57 -4.29 -18.27 5.65
N ARG A 58 -5.15 -18.28 6.68
CA ARG A 58 -4.78 -18.26 8.11
C ARG A 58 -3.85 -17.11 8.49
N SER A 59 -3.92 -16.01 7.74
CA SER A 59 -3.16 -14.79 8.03
C SER A 59 -3.66 -14.14 9.31
N LYS A 60 -2.78 -13.37 9.96
CA LYS A 60 -3.08 -12.72 11.23
C LYS A 60 -3.28 -11.21 11.05
N PRO A 61 -4.26 -10.59 11.71
CA PRO A 61 -4.36 -9.14 11.74
C PRO A 61 -3.17 -8.55 12.51
N PHE A 62 -2.74 -7.36 12.11
CA PHE A 62 -1.66 -6.64 12.75
C PHE A 62 -2.04 -6.31 14.19
N GLN A 63 -1.21 -6.72 15.12
CA GLN A 63 -1.41 -6.51 16.55
C GLN A 63 -0.18 -5.84 17.13
N TYR A 64 -0.38 -4.82 17.94
CA TYR A 64 0.69 -4.19 18.68
C TYR A 64 0.35 -4.13 20.17
N GLN A 65 1.36 -4.38 21.00
CA GLN A 65 1.23 -4.30 22.44
C GLN A 65 1.41 -2.85 22.86
N THR A 66 0.43 -2.31 23.59
CA THR A 66 0.59 -1.06 24.32
C THR A 66 0.90 -1.37 25.78
N ARG A 67 1.31 -0.35 26.54
CA ARG A 67 1.62 -0.46 27.97
C ARG A 67 0.48 -1.01 28.83
N VAL A 68 -0.75 -0.99 28.31
CA VAL A 68 -1.98 -1.36 29.04
C VAL A 68 -2.71 -2.54 28.38
N LYS A 69 -2.64 -2.69 27.05
CA LYS A 69 -3.37 -3.74 26.32
C LYS A 69 -2.81 -4.02 24.93
N THR A 70 -3.08 -5.21 24.41
CA THR A 70 -2.88 -5.53 22.99
C THR A 70 -3.96 -4.87 22.15
N VAL A 71 -3.57 -4.11 21.13
CA VAL A 71 -4.48 -3.48 20.19
C VAL A 71 -4.37 -4.18 18.84
N THR A 72 -5.50 -4.72 18.37
CA THR A 72 -5.63 -5.34 17.05
C THR A 72 -6.09 -4.31 16.03
N VAL A 73 -5.35 -4.19 14.94
CA VAL A 73 -5.66 -3.30 13.82
C VAL A 73 -6.22 -4.14 12.68
N GLY A 74 -7.54 -4.31 12.64
CA GLY A 74 -8.23 -5.10 11.61
C GLY A 74 -8.11 -4.57 10.17
N SER A 75 -7.51 -3.39 9.97
CA SER A 75 -7.23 -2.84 8.64
C SER A 75 -5.89 -3.26 8.05
N TYR A 76 -5.02 -3.93 8.82
CA TYR A 76 -3.74 -4.43 8.31
C TYR A 76 -3.61 -5.90 8.67
N TRP A 77 -3.25 -6.73 7.70
CA TRP A 77 -3.11 -8.16 7.84
C TRP A 77 -1.74 -8.60 7.35
N GLN A 78 -1.15 -9.56 8.05
CA GLN A 78 0.15 -10.11 7.70
C GLN A 78 0.07 -10.80 6.33
N LEU A 79 1.09 -10.60 5.51
CA LEU A 79 1.22 -11.28 4.23
C LEU A 79 1.44 -12.78 4.48
N PRO A 80 0.67 -13.65 3.81
CA PRO A 80 0.95 -15.07 3.72
C PRO A 80 2.39 -15.36 3.27
N GLU A 81 3.04 -16.36 3.88
CA GLU A 81 4.43 -16.67 3.53
C GLU A 81 4.60 -17.16 2.09
N ARG A 82 3.59 -17.85 1.53
CA ARG A 82 3.61 -18.30 0.13
C ARG A 82 3.79 -17.16 -0.88
N LEU A 83 3.26 -15.98 -0.56
CA LEU A 83 3.31 -14.82 -1.45
C LEU A 83 4.69 -14.17 -1.52
N TYR A 84 5.63 -14.59 -0.67
CA TYR A 84 7.03 -14.21 -0.86
C TYR A 84 7.70 -14.98 -2.00
N ASP A 85 7.23 -16.19 -2.31
CA ASP A 85 7.71 -17.02 -3.43
C ASP A 85 6.91 -16.77 -4.72
N ASP A 86 5.66 -16.29 -4.61
CA ASP A 86 4.77 -16.02 -5.76
C ASP A 86 4.53 -14.50 -5.97
N PRO A 87 5.46 -13.77 -6.64
CA PRO A 87 5.33 -12.32 -6.88
C PRO A 87 4.17 -11.95 -7.81
N GLU A 88 3.77 -12.85 -8.71
CA GLU A 88 2.60 -12.66 -9.57
C GLU A 88 1.32 -12.62 -8.73
N GLU A 89 1.13 -13.60 -7.85
CA GLU A 89 -0.05 -13.63 -6.98
C GLU A 89 -0.01 -12.46 -5.99
N LEU A 90 1.16 -12.15 -5.42
CA LEU A 90 1.34 -10.99 -4.56
C LEU A 90 0.87 -9.70 -5.23
N THR A 91 1.07 -9.55 -6.54
CA THR A 91 0.61 -8.38 -7.29
C THR A 91 -0.91 -8.22 -7.23
N ASP A 92 -1.67 -9.31 -7.33
CA ASP A 92 -3.13 -9.28 -7.15
C ASP A 92 -3.53 -8.89 -5.73
N TRP A 93 -2.83 -9.41 -4.72
CA TRP A 93 -3.06 -9.03 -3.32
C TRP A 93 -2.71 -7.56 -3.06
N ALA A 94 -1.62 -7.06 -3.63
CA ALA A 94 -1.19 -5.67 -3.55
C ALA A 94 -2.20 -4.73 -4.22
N ARG A 95 -2.73 -5.11 -5.39
CA ARG A 95 -3.82 -4.37 -6.07
C ARG A 95 -5.08 -4.34 -5.23
N ALA A 96 -5.47 -5.47 -4.65
CA ALA A 96 -6.64 -5.54 -3.77
C ALA A 96 -6.45 -4.65 -2.52
N ALA A 97 -5.26 -4.67 -1.93
CA ALA A 97 -4.91 -3.82 -0.79
C ALA A 97 -4.90 -2.33 -1.14
N LEU A 98 -4.40 -1.96 -2.32
CA LEU A 98 -4.45 -0.59 -2.83
C LEU A 98 -5.90 -0.15 -3.04
N ALA A 99 -6.75 -0.99 -3.62
CA ALA A 99 -8.17 -0.70 -3.79
C ALA A 99 -8.88 -0.51 -2.43
N ALA A 100 -8.60 -1.37 -1.45
CA ALA A 100 -9.09 -1.22 -0.08
C ALA A 100 -8.62 0.11 0.56
N ALA A 101 -7.34 0.46 0.37
CA ALA A 101 -6.78 1.72 0.86
C ALA A 101 -7.44 2.95 0.19
N GLN A 102 -7.69 2.88 -1.12
CA GLN A 102 -8.40 3.90 -1.88
C GLN A 102 -9.83 4.08 -1.37
N ARG A 103 -10.57 2.98 -1.15
CA ARG A 103 -11.92 3.01 -0.56
C ARG A 103 -11.92 3.66 0.82
N ALA A 104 -10.95 3.31 1.66
CA ALA A 104 -10.81 3.92 2.98
C ALA A 104 -10.47 5.43 2.89
N ALA A 105 -9.61 5.84 1.95
CA ALA A 105 -9.28 7.24 1.72
C ALA A 105 -10.48 8.05 1.19
N LEU A 106 -11.33 7.44 0.35
CA LEU A 106 -12.59 8.01 -0.12
C LEU A 106 -13.59 8.21 1.04
N ARG A 107 -13.73 7.20 1.92
CA ARG A 107 -14.62 7.26 3.10
C ARG A 107 -14.18 8.32 4.13
N LYS A 108 -12.87 8.51 4.31
CA LYS A 108 -12.32 9.48 5.27
C LYS A 108 -12.28 10.93 4.78
N ARG A 109 -12.58 11.21 3.50
CA ARG A 109 -12.67 12.59 3.03
C ARG A 109 -14.01 13.19 3.44
N PRO A 110 -14.08 14.10 4.44
CA PRO A 110 -15.20 15.03 4.47
C PRO A 110 -15.17 15.78 3.14
N LYS A 111 -16.34 15.99 2.57
CA LYS A 111 -16.65 16.53 1.23
C LYS A 111 -15.94 17.87 0.92
N LYS A 112 -14.62 17.90 0.75
CA LYS A 112 -13.82 19.05 0.28
C LYS A 112 -12.42 18.58 -0.14
N ARG A 113 -12.29 18.25 -1.43
CA ARG A 113 -11.17 18.62 -2.33
C ARG A 113 -11.20 17.71 -3.56
N LYS A 114 -12.02 18.09 -4.54
CA LYS A 114 -11.68 17.98 -5.97
C LYS A 114 -10.53 18.98 -6.21
N ALA A 115 -9.29 18.53 -6.01
CA ALA A 115 -8.04 19.19 -6.42
C ALA A 115 -6.96 18.23 -5.88
N VAL A 116 -6.38 17.32 -6.65
CA VAL A 116 -5.43 17.60 -7.73
C VAL A 116 -5.54 16.49 -8.79
N LYS A 117 -6.47 16.64 -9.74
CA LYS A 117 -6.32 16.07 -11.09
C LYS A 117 -6.19 17.25 -12.05
N LYS A 118 -5.08 18.00 -11.93
CA LYS A 118 -4.74 19.06 -12.88
C LYS A 118 -3.23 19.36 -12.83
N ALA A 119 -2.41 18.35 -13.08
CA ALA A 119 -0.99 18.56 -13.39
C ALA A 119 -0.51 17.67 -14.55
N VAL A 120 -1.40 17.25 -15.47
CA VAL A 120 -0.99 16.76 -16.79
C VAL A 120 -2.05 17.18 -17.81
N ARG A 121 -2.06 18.46 -18.20
CA ARG A 121 -2.51 18.85 -19.54
C ARG A 121 -2.03 20.26 -19.88
N LYS A 122 -0.94 20.30 -20.65
CA LYS A 122 -0.60 21.23 -21.75
C LYS A 122 0.85 20.87 -22.14
N LYS A 123 1.03 19.79 -22.90
CA LYS A 123 1.31 19.84 -24.36
C LYS A 123 2.09 21.10 -24.74
N ALA A 124 3.38 20.91 -25.06
CA ALA A 124 4.14 21.81 -25.92
C ALA A 124 3.42 22.02 -27.26
N PRO A 125 3.65 23.14 -27.96
CA PRO A 125 4.58 23.03 -29.09
C PRO A 125 5.43 24.29 -29.40
N ARG A 126 6.62 24.02 -29.96
CA ARG A 126 7.26 24.65 -31.16
C ARG A 126 7.68 26.15 -31.17
N LYS A 127 9.00 26.30 -31.39
CA LYS A 127 9.73 27.11 -32.42
C LYS A 127 9.64 28.66 -32.46
N LYS A 128 10.86 29.20 -32.61
CA LYS A 128 11.34 30.31 -33.47
C LYS A 128 11.38 31.76 -32.95
N SER A 129 12.62 32.26 -32.91
CA SER A 129 13.14 33.48 -33.56
C SER A 129 13.00 34.86 -32.89
N ALA A 130 14.19 35.49 -32.75
CA ALA A 130 14.55 36.89 -33.01
C ALA A 130 13.88 38.01 -32.19
N SER A 131 14.71 38.79 -31.49
CA SER A 131 15.18 40.09 -32.01
C SER A 131 16.48 40.50 -31.35
#